data_AF-A0A7V0NQI6-F1
#
_entry.id   AF-A0A7V0NQI6-F1
#
_cell.length_a   1.000
_cell.length_b   1.000
_cell.length_c   1.000
_cell.angle_alpha   90.00
_cell.angle_beta   90.00
_cell.angle_gamma   90.00
#
_symmetry.space_group_name_H-M   'P 1'
#
loop_
_entity.id
_entity.type
_entity.pdbx_description
1 polymer ?
#
loop_
_entity_poly.entity_id
_entity_poly.type
_entity_poly.pdbx_seq_one_letter_code
_entity_poly.pdbx_strand_id
1 'polypeptide(L)'
;MAARSVETMGNVSGTVYSISTAGSIVGTLFTAFYLIPSMGIKTIGFLIGGCLLVLSLSTFLLGKTGKKRLKPRYAAACFFFLVVLFNGRDSFDRTDALYEKDSLYYHIIVMEDHCCRYLKFDFDMRHFQSAMYLDLPYNSRLAYADYIPLSFAFNPTANDILVIGLGGGSLPKMLYRINPGFNVDAVELDTEVVKIAEKYFYFKEGVHANVFVNDARIFVKKTRNKYDIIILDAYKSEFIPYHLLTREYFEELSAILNDGGLLLLNMYDPHNRQINKPVIKTLRTVFNDTVLFDILPDADIIVAGNSKHKTTLESLKIGAGTVKNKYGLDLGEKLNKWKAVRIGKDIPIFTDDYSPGSLYGSTG
;
A
#
# COMPACT_ATOMS: atom_id res chain seq x y z
N MET A 1 40.47 3.04 35.29
CA MET A 1 40.76 2.47 36.62
C MET A 1 41.96 1.55 36.48
N ALA A 2 43.02 1.74 37.27
CA ALA A 2 44.21 0.91 37.20
C ALA A 2 44.04 -0.31 38.13
N ALA A 3 44.14 -1.52 37.57
CA ALA A 3 43.92 -2.77 38.29
C ALA A 3 45.18 -3.21 39.06
N ARG A 4 45.02 -3.56 40.34
CA ARG A 4 46.03 -4.21 41.18
C ARG A 4 45.61 -5.67 41.39
N SER A 5 46.37 -6.61 40.83
CA SER A 5 46.29 -8.09 40.95
C SER A 5 45.40 -8.89 39.97
N VAL A 6 45.91 -10.08 39.60
CA VAL A 6 45.42 -10.98 38.53
C VAL A 6 44.14 -11.72 38.91
N GLU A 7 43.91 -12.01 40.20
CA GLU A 7 42.67 -12.66 40.69
C GLU A 7 41.45 -11.73 40.59
N THR A 8 41.61 -10.44 40.86
CA THR A 8 40.53 -9.45 40.69
C THR A 8 40.19 -9.17 39.23
N MET A 9 41.07 -9.52 38.29
CA MET A 9 40.88 -9.25 36.86
C MET A 9 39.82 -10.16 36.22
N GLY A 10 39.70 -11.41 36.70
CA GLY A 10 38.69 -12.37 36.25
C GLY A 10 37.28 -11.97 36.69
N ASN A 11 37.09 -11.66 37.97
CA ASN A 11 35.79 -11.23 38.52
C ASN A 11 35.34 -9.87 37.99
N VAL A 12 36.26 -8.92 37.82
CA VAL A 12 35.93 -7.60 37.22
C VAL A 12 35.55 -7.77 35.76
N SER A 13 36.31 -8.56 34.98
CA SER A 13 35.97 -8.82 33.58
C SER A 13 34.63 -9.53 33.43
N GLY A 14 34.36 -10.53 34.27
CA GLY A 14 33.09 -11.27 34.29
C GLY A 14 31.90 -10.38 34.63
N THR A 15 32.04 -9.52 35.65
CA THR A 15 30.98 -8.57 36.05
C THR A 15 30.72 -7.51 34.99
N VAL A 16 31.77 -7.00 34.34
CA VAL A 16 31.62 -6.06 33.21
C VAL A 16 30.91 -6.73 32.03
N TYR A 17 31.23 -7.99 31.74
CA TYR A 17 30.55 -8.75 30.70
C TYR A 17 29.08 -9.00 31.03
N SER A 18 28.75 -9.42 32.25
CA SER A 18 27.38 -9.68 32.66
C SER A 18 26.52 -8.42 32.64
N ILE A 19 27.07 -7.28 33.08
CA ILE A 19 26.38 -5.98 33.01
C ILE A 19 26.17 -5.58 31.55
N SER A 20 27.17 -5.78 30.68
CA SER A 20 27.06 -5.49 29.25
C SER A 20 25.98 -6.34 28.57
N THR A 21 25.92 -7.64 28.86
CA THR A 21 24.90 -8.55 28.32
C THR A 21 23.51 -8.16 28.81
N ALA A 22 23.33 -7.94 30.11
CA ALA A 22 22.04 -7.52 30.68
C ALA A 22 21.59 -6.18 30.08
N GLY A 23 22.49 -5.21 29.98
CA GLY A 23 22.22 -3.91 29.35
C GLY A 23 21.85 -4.03 27.88
N SER A 24 22.49 -4.95 27.14
CA SER A 24 22.18 -5.17 25.72
C SER A 24 20.81 -5.80 25.50
N ILE A 25 20.42 -6.77 26.35
CA ILE A 25 19.08 -7.38 26.32
C ILE A 25 18.01 -6.33 26.66
N VAL A 26 18.20 -5.60 27.77
CA VAL A 26 17.25 -4.55 28.17
C VAL A 26 17.17 -3.45 27.11
N GLY A 27 18.31 -3.01 26.57
CA GLY A 27 18.39 -1.98 25.55
C GLY A 27 17.69 -2.38 24.24
N THR A 28 17.88 -3.62 23.78
CA THR A 28 17.21 -4.12 22.57
C THR A 28 15.70 -4.23 22.76
N LEU A 29 15.24 -4.78 23.89
CA LEU A 29 13.81 -4.86 24.20
C LEU A 29 13.18 -3.48 24.36
N PHE A 30 13.81 -2.58 25.11
CA PHE A 30 13.33 -1.20 25.27
C PHE A 30 13.29 -0.46 23.94
N THR A 31 14.27 -0.67 23.07
CA THR A 31 14.28 -0.06 21.74
C THR A 31 13.13 -0.58 20.88
N ALA A 32 12.96 -1.91 20.82
CA ALA A 32 11.95 -2.55 19.98
C ALA A 32 10.51 -2.27 20.46
N PHE A 33 10.26 -2.36 21.77
CA PHE A 33 8.91 -2.30 22.33
C PHE A 33 8.49 -0.92 22.84
N TYR A 34 9.42 0.01 23.05
CA TYR A 34 9.10 1.32 23.60
C TYR A 34 9.58 2.48 22.71
N LEU A 35 10.87 2.55 22.38
CA LEU A 35 11.40 3.69 21.60
C LEU A 35 10.86 3.73 20.17
N ILE A 36 10.90 2.60 19.44
CA ILE A 36 10.42 2.55 18.06
C ILE A 36 8.93 2.93 17.97
N PRO A 37 8.02 2.36 18.78
CA PRO A 37 6.61 2.74 18.75
C PRO A 37 6.32 4.18 19.21
N SER A 38 7.10 4.73 20.14
CA SER A 38 6.80 6.07 20.70
C SER A 38 7.43 7.21 19.93
N MET A 39 8.61 7.01 19.34
CA MET A 39 9.41 8.07 18.71
C MET A 39 9.67 7.85 17.22
N GLY A 40 9.39 6.65 16.69
CA GLY A 40 9.66 6.29 15.31
C GLY A 40 11.15 6.05 15.00
N ILE A 41 11.44 5.25 13.99
CA ILE A 41 12.82 4.83 13.68
C ILE A 41 13.72 5.98 13.19
N LYS A 42 13.11 7.00 12.53
CA LYS A 42 13.81 8.18 12.03
C LYS A 42 14.41 9.02 13.16
N THR A 43 13.61 9.34 14.17
CA THR A 43 14.02 10.14 15.33
C THR A 43 15.16 9.46 16.08
N ILE A 44 15.08 8.14 16.26
CA ILE A 44 16.14 7.34 16.89
C ILE A 44 17.43 7.41 16.05
N GLY A 45 17.34 7.25 14.73
CA GLY A 45 18.49 7.38 13.83
C GLY A 45 19.17 8.75 13.92
N PHE A 46 18.39 9.83 13.95
CA PHE A 46 18.93 11.18 14.10
C PHE A 46 19.56 11.44 15.47
N LEU A 47 18.95 10.95 16.55
CA LEU A 47 19.53 11.06 17.90
C LEU A 47 20.89 10.37 17.97
N ILE A 48 20.98 9.13 17.46
CA ILE A 48 22.24 8.38 17.42
C ILE A 48 23.28 9.12 16.57
N GLY A 49 22.91 9.56 15.36
CA GLY A 49 23.78 10.33 14.47
C GLY A 49 24.29 11.62 15.12
N GLY A 50 23.42 12.37 15.80
CA GLY A 50 23.77 13.57 16.55
C GLY A 50 24.72 13.28 17.71
N CYS A 51 24.47 12.23 18.50
CA CYS A 51 25.37 11.80 19.57
C CYS A 51 26.76 11.43 19.04
N LEU A 52 26.84 10.69 17.93
CA LEU A 52 28.10 10.31 17.30
C LEU A 52 28.87 11.52 16.76
N LEU A 53 28.17 12.49 16.15
CA LEU A 53 28.78 13.74 15.69
C LEU A 53 29.36 14.56 16.84
N VAL A 54 28.63 14.68 17.95
CA VAL A 54 29.14 15.37 19.15
C VAL A 54 30.35 14.66 19.74
N LEU A 55 30.30 13.34 19.83
CA LEU A 55 31.42 12.55 20.34
C LEU A 55 32.65 12.75 19.45
N SER A 56 32.47 12.71 18.13
CA SER A 56 33.51 12.94 17.12
C SER A 56 34.09 14.36 17.18
N LEU A 57 33.24 15.39 17.27
CA LEU A 57 33.70 16.77 17.44
C LEU A 57 34.46 16.95 18.75
N SER A 58 33.97 16.34 19.83
CA SER A 58 34.57 16.43 21.15
C SER A 58 35.96 15.80 21.15
N THR A 59 36.13 14.60 20.58
CA THR A 59 37.43 13.93 20.48
C THR A 59 38.39 14.66 19.53
N PHE A 60 37.90 15.16 18.39
CA PHE A 60 38.70 15.93 17.44
C PHE A 60 39.24 17.24 18.05
N LEU A 61 38.40 17.98 18.78
CA LEU A 61 38.77 19.22 19.45
C LEU A 61 39.70 18.98 20.65
N LEU A 62 39.52 17.88 21.39
CA LEU A 62 40.40 17.47 22.48
C LEU A 62 41.76 16.95 21.98
N GLY A 63 41.80 16.31 20.81
CA GLY A 63 42.99 15.68 20.25
C GLY A 63 43.98 16.64 19.56
N LYS A 64 43.56 17.84 19.14
CA LYS A 64 44.40 18.73 18.32
C LYS A 64 45.00 19.96 19.01
N THR A 65 44.67 20.29 20.26
CA THR A 65 45.19 21.54 20.87
C THR A 65 45.63 21.39 22.32
N GLY A 66 46.95 21.37 22.51
CA GLY A 66 47.61 21.36 23.82
C GLY A 66 47.48 22.63 24.65
N LYS A 67 46.53 23.55 24.39
CA LYS A 67 46.14 24.67 25.28
C LYS A 67 45.03 25.52 24.65
N LYS A 68 43.79 25.26 25.08
CA LYS A 68 42.66 26.19 25.35
C LYS A 68 41.36 25.40 25.16
N ARG A 69 40.82 24.91 26.28
CA ARG A 69 39.55 24.17 26.34
C ARG A 69 38.41 25.05 25.83
N LEU A 70 37.76 24.67 24.74
CA LEU A 70 36.38 25.10 24.50
C LEU A 70 35.55 24.59 25.69
N LYS A 71 34.89 25.51 26.41
CA LYS A 71 34.09 25.15 27.58
C LYS A 71 32.97 24.20 27.13
N PRO A 72 32.68 23.10 27.87
CA PRO A 72 31.73 22.05 27.46
C PRO A 72 30.33 22.59 27.08
N ARG A 73 29.97 23.77 27.58
CA ARG A 73 28.79 24.54 27.16
C ARG A 73 28.66 24.78 25.65
N TYR A 74 29.76 24.91 24.90
CA TYR A 74 29.72 25.15 23.46
C TYR A 74 29.46 23.87 22.65
N ALA A 75 30.00 22.73 23.10
CA ALA A 75 29.67 21.42 22.51
C ALA A 75 28.21 21.05 22.80
N ALA A 76 27.73 21.31 24.01
CA ALA A 76 26.32 21.16 24.37
C ALA A 76 25.41 22.12 23.58
N ALA A 77 25.82 23.37 23.36
CA ALA A 77 25.08 24.33 22.54
C ALA A 77 25.07 23.93 21.05
N CYS A 78 26.17 23.42 20.50
CA CYS A 78 26.22 22.88 19.15
C CYS A 78 25.36 21.63 19.01
N PHE A 79 25.35 20.73 20.00
CA PHE A 79 24.44 19.58 20.02
C PHE A 79 22.99 20.03 20.05
N PHE A 80 22.64 20.94 20.95
CA PHE A 80 21.28 21.48 21.07
C PHE A 80 20.88 22.23 19.79
N PHE A 81 21.79 22.99 19.17
CA PHE A 81 21.55 23.70 17.92
C PHE A 81 21.44 22.76 16.72
N LEU A 82 22.21 21.67 16.65
CA LEU A 82 22.05 20.60 15.66
C LEU A 82 20.74 19.85 15.85
N VAL A 83 20.40 19.49 17.09
CA VAL A 83 19.10 18.89 17.43
C VAL A 83 17.97 19.84 17.02
N VAL A 84 18.05 21.14 17.30
CA VAL A 84 17.04 22.15 16.91
C VAL A 84 17.00 22.40 15.40
N LEU A 85 18.14 22.48 14.71
CA LEU A 85 18.19 22.67 13.25
C LEU A 85 17.67 21.46 12.47
N PHE A 86 17.82 20.25 13.02
CA PHE A 86 17.33 19.02 12.39
C PHE A 86 15.91 18.65 12.82
N ASN A 87 15.49 18.95 14.06
CA ASN A 87 14.07 18.94 14.43
C ASN A 87 13.29 20.03 13.67
N GLY A 88 13.95 21.14 13.33
CA GLY A 88 13.38 22.23 12.54
C GLY A 88 13.42 22.01 11.01
N ARG A 89 14.02 20.91 10.53
CA ARG A 89 14.12 20.59 9.09
C ARG A 89 13.18 19.50 8.60
N ASP A 90 12.19 19.12 9.42
CA ASP A 90 10.96 18.46 8.93
C ASP A 90 9.80 19.47 8.77
N SER A 91 10.10 20.77 8.78
CA SER A 91 9.12 21.85 8.65
C SER A 91 8.96 22.36 7.21
N PHE A 92 9.13 21.51 6.20
CA PHE A 92 8.69 21.84 4.84
C PHE A 92 7.46 20.99 4.51
N ASP A 93 6.31 21.66 4.66
CA ASP A 93 4.92 21.26 4.34
C ASP A 93 4.14 20.34 5.31
N ARG A 94 4.35 20.47 6.63
CA ARG A 94 3.47 19.84 7.66
C ARG A 94 2.13 20.56 7.88
N THR A 95 1.69 21.44 7.00
CA THR A 95 0.49 22.27 7.20
C THR A 95 -0.84 21.62 6.81
N ASP A 96 -0.84 20.48 6.10
CA ASP A 96 -2.06 19.92 5.49
C ASP A 96 -2.41 18.46 5.90
N ALA A 97 -1.71 17.86 6.88
CA ALA A 97 -2.04 16.52 7.38
C ALA A 97 -3.12 16.59 8.49
N LEU A 98 -4.30 16.02 8.22
CA LEU A 98 -5.40 15.90 9.19
C LEU A 98 -5.17 14.78 10.21
N TYR A 99 -4.40 13.77 9.82
CA TYR A 99 -4.11 12.60 10.64
C TYR A 99 -2.83 11.93 10.17
N GLU A 100 -2.03 11.43 11.10
CA GLU A 100 -0.81 10.68 10.83
C GLU A 100 -0.65 9.61 11.91
N LYS A 101 -0.40 8.36 11.52
CA LYS A 101 -0.18 7.24 12.44
C LYS A 101 0.57 6.08 11.78
N ASP A 102 1.53 5.51 12.52
CA ASP A 102 2.12 4.22 12.20
C ASP A 102 1.21 3.06 12.64
N SER A 103 0.93 2.14 11.72
CA SER A 103 0.30 0.85 12.00
C SER A 103 1.33 -0.29 11.94
N LEU A 104 0.86 -1.54 12.04
CA LEU A 104 1.72 -2.71 11.83
C LEU A 104 2.22 -2.81 10.37
N TYR A 105 1.48 -2.23 9.43
CA TYR A 105 1.68 -2.45 7.99
C TYR A 105 2.18 -1.21 7.26
N TYR A 106 1.73 -0.02 7.68
CA TYR A 106 1.92 1.23 6.93
C TYR A 106 2.20 2.40 7.88
N HIS A 107 2.94 3.40 7.37
CA HIS A 107 2.86 4.75 7.92
C HIS A 107 1.71 5.49 7.23
N ILE A 108 0.61 5.75 7.92
CA ILE A 108 -0.62 6.24 7.31
C ILE A 108 -0.76 7.75 7.50
N ILE A 109 -1.01 8.48 6.42
CA ILE A 109 -1.22 9.93 6.43
C ILE A 109 -2.54 10.25 5.74
N VAL A 110 -3.39 11.03 6.40
CA VAL A 110 -4.57 11.67 5.80
C VAL A 110 -4.26 13.14 5.60
N MET A 111 -4.42 13.61 4.37
CA MET A 111 -4.21 15.00 4.00
C MET A 111 -5.47 15.59 3.41
N GLU A 112 -5.62 16.89 3.50
CA GLU A 112 -6.75 17.62 2.90
C GLU A 112 -6.26 18.91 2.26
N ASP A 113 -6.77 19.19 1.06
CA ASP A 113 -6.67 20.49 0.41
C ASP A 113 -8.06 21.13 0.28
N HIS A 114 -8.14 22.25 -0.43
CA HIS A 114 -9.39 23.01 -0.63
C HIS A 114 -10.53 22.23 -1.30
N CYS A 115 -10.24 21.18 -2.10
CA CYS A 115 -11.26 20.42 -2.83
C CYS A 115 -11.42 18.99 -2.34
N CYS A 116 -10.37 18.44 -1.74
CA CYS A 116 -10.14 17.00 -1.80
C CYS A 116 -9.44 16.50 -0.55
N ARG A 117 -9.74 15.25 -0.17
CA ARG A 117 -9.09 14.53 0.91
C ARG A 117 -8.37 13.29 0.38
N TYR A 118 -7.18 13.04 0.87
CA TYR A 118 -6.26 12.02 0.38
C TYR A 118 -5.80 11.07 1.48
N LEU A 119 -5.68 9.79 1.15
CA LEU A 119 -5.03 8.77 1.96
C LEU A 119 -3.69 8.42 1.32
N LYS A 120 -2.64 8.41 2.12
CA LYS A 120 -1.29 8.01 1.73
C LYS A 120 -0.75 6.95 2.68
N PHE A 121 0.03 6.04 2.11
CA PHE A 121 0.86 5.12 2.87
C PHE A 121 2.31 5.46 2.61
N ASP A 122 3.10 5.38 3.66
CA ASP A 122 4.51 5.71 3.69
C ASP A 122 4.80 7.18 3.32
N PHE A 123 6.07 7.54 3.28
CA PHE A 123 6.51 8.90 2.93
C PHE A 123 6.56 9.13 1.43
N ASP A 124 5.94 8.24 0.66
CA ASP A 124 5.88 8.38 -0.78
C ASP A 124 4.87 9.46 -1.17
N MET A 125 5.41 10.61 -1.54
CA MET A 125 4.62 11.78 -1.85
C MET A 125 3.89 11.69 -3.20
N ARG A 126 4.23 10.70 -4.05
CA ARG A 126 3.70 10.57 -5.42
C ARG A 126 2.44 9.73 -5.51
N HIS A 127 2.23 8.81 -4.57
CA HIS A 127 1.17 7.80 -4.69
C HIS A 127 0.07 8.01 -3.64
N PHE A 128 -1.10 8.42 -4.11
CA PHE A 128 -2.31 8.46 -3.31
C PHE A 128 -2.98 7.09 -3.34
N GLN A 129 -3.16 6.49 -2.16
CA GLN A 129 -3.83 5.20 -1.98
C GLN A 129 -5.34 5.34 -2.07
N SER A 130 -5.85 6.53 -1.73
CA SER A 130 -7.24 6.90 -1.95
C SER A 130 -7.38 8.41 -2.03
N ALA A 131 -8.39 8.89 -2.76
CA ALA A 131 -8.70 10.30 -2.80
C ALA A 131 -10.20 10.51 -3.09
N MET A 132 -10.81 11.47 -2.41
CA MET A 132 -12.21 11.87 -2.61
C MET A 132 -12.33 13.39 -2.72
N TYR A 133 -13.39 13.83 -3.38
CA TYR A 133 -13.81 15.23 -3.34
C TYR A 133 -14.58 15.51 -2.04
N LEU A 134 -14.42 16.70 -1.46
CA LEU A 134 -15.09 17.08 -0.21
C LEU A 134 -16.59 17.35 -0.39
N ASP A 135 -16.98 17.91 -1.54
CA ASP A 135 -18.37 18.18 -1.92
C ASP A 135 -19.08 16.95 -2.49
N LEU A 136 -18.33 16.02 -3.08
CA LEU A 136 -18.82 14.78 -3.66
C LEU A 136 -18.07 13.56 -3.07
N PRO A 137 -18.26 13.22 -1.78
CA PRO A 137 -17.42 12.26 -1.06
C PRO A 137 -17.50 10.82 -1.57
N TYR A 138 -18.47 10.47 -2.42
CA TYR A 138 -18.58 9.14 -3.02
C TYR A 138 -17.94 9.07 -4.42
N ASN A 139 -17.42 10.21 -4.94
CA ASN A 139 -16.63 10.26 -6.16
C ASN A 139 -15.17 10.09 -5.76
N SER A 140 -14.50 9.12 -6.39
CA SER A 140 -13.05 9.05 -6.30
C SER A 140 -12.44 10.16 -7.14
N ARG A 141 -11.35 10.76 -6.64
CA ARG A 141 -10.50 11.67 -7.43
C ARG A 141 -9.52 10.90 -8.31
N LEU A 142 -9.31 9.61 -8.02
CA LEU A 142 -8.42 8.71 -8.76
C LEU A 142 -9.14 8.14 -9.98
N ALA A 143 -8.61 8.40 -11.17
CA ALA A 143 -9.27 8.14 -12.43
C ALA A 143 -9.59 6.66 -12.69
N TYR A 144 -8.83 5.71 -12.10
CA TYR A 144 -9.07 4.28 -12.30
C TYR A 144 -10.45 3.83 -11.78
N ALA A 145 -10.95 4.47 -10.71
CA ALA A 145 -12.22 4.13 -10.10
C ALA A 145 -13.38 4.30 -11.11
N ASP A 146 -13.30 5.30 -11.99
CA ASP A 146 -14.31 5.54 -13.03
C ASP A 146 -14.37 4.41 -14.07
N TYR A 147 -13.38 3.53 -14.14
CA TYR A 147 -13.36 2.38 -15.05
C TYR A 147 -13.94 1.11 -14.40
N ILE A 148 -14.11 1.07 -13.08
CA ILE A 148 -14.72 -0.08 -12.38
C ILE A 148 -16.13 -0.40 -12.89
N PRO A 149 -17.01 0.58 -13.22
CA PRO A 149 -18.31 0.30 -13.82
C PRO A 149 -18.27 -0.45 -15.17
N LEU A 150 -17.12 -0.52 -15.85
CA LEU A 150 -16.98 -1.35 -17.05
C LEU A 150 -17.27 -2.83 -16.75
N SER A 151 -17.03 -3.30 -15.53
CA SER A 151 -17.38 -4.65 -15.07
C SER A 151 -18.82 -5.03 -15.39
N PHE A 152 -19.76 -4.10 -15.20
CA PHE A 152 -21.18 -4.32 -15.47
C PHE A 152 -21.52 -4.37 -16.96
N ALA A 153 -20.64 -3.93 -17.86
CA ALA A 153 -20.78 -4.18 -19.29
C ALA A 153 -20.41 -5.62 -19.67
N PHE A 154 -19.56 -6.29 -18.90
CA PHE A 154 -19.29 -7.73 -19.05
C PHE A 154 -20.38 -8.58 -18.41
N ASN A 155 -20.84 -8.18 -17.22
CA ASN A 155 -21.89 -8.88 -16.49
C ASN A 155 -22.95 -7.89 -15.94
N PRO A 156 -23.98 -7.53 -16.72
CA PRO A 156 -25.02 -6.57 -16.32
C PRO A 156 -25.93 -7.05 -15.18
N THR A 157 -25.88 -8.34 -14.88
CA THR A 157 -26.66 -9.00 -13.82
C THR A 157 -25.89 -9.16 -12.52
N ALA A 158 -24.61 -8.78 -12.48
CA ALA A 158 -23.78 -8.89 -11.28
C ALA A 158 -24.40 -8.17 -10.08
N ASN A 159 -24.35 -8.83 -8.92
CA ASN A 159 -24.88 -8.32 -7.66
C ASN A 159 -23.93 -8.55 -6.48
N ASP A 160 -23.24 -9.69 -6.43
CA ASP A 160 -22.30 -10.03 -5.36
C ASP A 160 -20.88 -9.63 -5.75
N ILE A 161 -20.30 -8.69 -5.01
CA ILE A 161 -19.03 -8.03 -5.35
C ILE A 161 -18.05 -8.15 -4.19
N LEU A 162 -16.85 -8.64 -4.47
CA LEU A 162 -15.73 -8.64 -3.54
C LEU A 162 -14.73 -7.55 -3.93
N VAL A 163 -14.38 -6.68 -2.99
CA VAL A 163 -13.28 -5.73 -3.13
C VAL A 163 -12.12 -6.20 -2.25
N ILE A 164 -10.99 -6.51 -2.86
CA ILE A 164 -9.74 -6.84 -2.16
C ILE A 164 -8.94 -5.54 -2.02
N GLY A 165 -8.78 -5.08 -0.78
CA GLY A 165 -8.37 -3.72 -0.42
C GLY A 165 -9.57 -2.85 -0.03
N LEU A 166 -9.34 -1.84 0.80
CA LEU A 166 -10.35 -0.83 1.13
C LEU A 166 -9.87 0.60 0.88
N GLY A 167 -8.65 0.92 1.32
CA GLY A 167 -8.14 2.30 1.31
C GLY A 167 -9.10 3.27 2.02
N GLY A 168 -9.48 4.37 1.37
CA GLY A 168 -10.50 5.31 1.86
C GLY A 168 -11.95 4.87 1.61
N GLY A 169 -12.19 3.62 1.22
CA GLY A 169 -13.53 3.10 0.92
C GLY A 169 -14.14 3.64 -0.38
N SER A 170 -13.32 4.16 -1.31
CA SER A 170 -13.80 4.78 -2.55
C SER A 170 -14.59 3.83 -3.43
N LEU A 171 -14.13 2.58 -3.61
CA LEU A 171 -14.82 1.61 -4.46
C LEU A 171 -16.17 1.17 -3.85
N PRO A 172 -16.25 0.75 -2.57
CA PRO A 172 -17.55 0.49 -1.93
C PRO A 172 -18.53 1.67 -1.99
N LYS A 173 -18.10 2.90 -1.70
CA LYS A 173 -18.95 4.09 -1.78
C LYS A 173 -19.46 4.36 -3.20
N MET A 174 -18.60 4.17 -4.20
CA MET A 174 -18.98 4.30 -5.60
C MET A 174 -20.02 3.22 -5.98
N LEU A 175 -19.79 1.97 -5.62
CA LEU A 175 -20.73 0.87 -5.87
C LEU A 175 -22.09 1.15 -5.22
N TYR A 176 -22.10 1.59 -3.96
CA TYR A 176 -23.32 1.99 -3.24
C TYR A 176 -24.08 3.12 -3.94
N ARG A 177 -23.38 4.12 -4.48
CA ARG A 177 -24.01 5.18 -5.28
C ARG A 177 -24.65 4.64 -6.55
N ILE A 178 -23.98 3.73 -7.25
CA ILE A 178 -24.47 3.15 -8.51
C ILE A 178 -25.73 2.32 -8.24
N ASN A 179 -25.67 1.45 -7.23
CA ASN A 179 -26.79 0.67 -6.78
C ASN A 179 -26.60 0.26 -5.31
N PRO A 180 -27.39 0.81 -4.37
CA PRO A 180 -27.30 0.45 -2.95
C PRO A 180 -27.76 -0.99 -2.67
N GLY A 181 -28.33 -1.70 -3.64
CA GLY A 181 -28.71 -3.11 -3.54
C GLY A 181 -27.59 -4.11 -3.82
N PHE A 182 -26.37 -3.65 -4.18
CA PHE A 182 -25.24 -4.56 -4.34
C PHE A 182 -24.81 -5.15 -3.00
N ASN A 183 -24.49 -6.44 -2.99
CA ASN A 183 -23.88 -7.10 -1.85
C ASN A 183 -22.36 -6.95 -1.98
N VAL A 184 -21.79 -6.04 -1.19
CA VAL A 184 -20.36 -5.73 -1.28
C VAL A 184 -19.65 -6.26 -0.03
N ASP A 185 -18.69 -7.15 -0.24
CA ASP A 185 -17.70 -7.52 0.76
C ASP A 185 -16.39 -6.79 0.45
N ALA A 186 -15.70 -6.29 1.48
CA ALA A 186 -14.38 -5.69 1.35
C ALA A 186 -13.39 -6.38 2.28
N VAL A 187 -12.17 -6.68 1.81
CA VAL A 187 -11.12 -7.31 2.61
C VAL A 187 -9.97 -6.35 2.76
N GLU A 188 -9.68 -5.94 3.99
CA GLU A 188 -8.62 -5.00 4.32
C GLU A 188 -7.64 -5.64 5.29
N LEU A 189 -6.34 -5.49 5.04
CA LEU A 189 -5.32 -6.09 5.88
C LEU A 189 -5.18 -5.33 7.21
N ASP A 190 -5.31 -4.01 7.15
CA ASP A 190 -5.00 -3.13 8.27
C ASP A 190 -6.27 -2.53 8.91
N THR A 191 -6.52 -2.90 10.17
CA THR A 191 -7.65 -2.36 10.96
C THR A 191 -7.62 -0.84 11.08
N GLU A 192 -6.44 -0.21 11.10
CA GLU A 192 -6.35 1.25 11.18
C GLU A 192 -6.84 1.92 9.90
N VAL A 193 -6.65 1.30 8.72
CA VAL A 193 -7.18 1.80 7.45
C VAL A 193 -8.70 1.80 7.46
N VAL A 194 -9.35 0.77 8.00
CA VAL A 194 -10.82 0.72 8.15
C VAL A 194 -11.32 1.88 9.01
N LYS A 195 -10.72 2.10 10.19
CA LYS A 195 -11.10 3.21 11.09
C LYS A 195 -10.92 4.57 10.42
N ILE A 196 -9.85 4.73 9.64
CA ILE A 196 -9.57 5.96 8.91
C ILE A 196 -10.59 6.19 7.79
N ALA A 197 -10.96 5.14 7.05
CA ALA A 197 -12.01 5.22 6.04
C ALA A 197 -13.33 5.71 6.64
N GLU A 198 -13.73 5.17 7.79
CA GLU A 198 -14.96 5.58 8.49
C GLU A 198 -14.88 7.01 9.01
N LYS A 199 -13.78 7.36 9.69
CA LYS A 199 -13.64 8.65 10.37
C LYS A 199 -13.41 9.80 9.39
N TYR A 200 -12.63 9.57 8.34
CA TYR A 200 -12.16 10.63 7.45
C TYR A 200 -12.69 10.51 6.02
N PHE A 201 -13.21 9.38 5.56
CA PHE A 201 -13.63 9.24 4.16
C PHE A 201 -15.11 8.98 3.97
N TYR A 202 -15.95 9.25 4.98
CA TYR A 202 -17.40 9.01 4.93
C TYR A 202 -17.78 7.57 4.58
N PHE A 203 -16.85 6.62 4.73
CA PHE A 203 -17.16 5.20 4.62
C PHE A 203 -17.96 4.77 5.86
N LYS A 204 -18.76 3.71 5.72
CA LYS A 204 -19.64 3.20 6.76
C LYS A 204 -19.75 1.69 6.53
N GLU A 205 -19.17 0.92 7.43
CA GLU A 205 -19.30 -0.53 7.42
C GLU A 205 -20.77 -0.94 7.55
N GLY A 206 -21.17 -2.02 6.87
CA GLY A 206 -22.54 -2.53 6.83
C GLY A 206 -23.50 -1.72 5.94
N VAL A 207 -23.12 -0.51 5.52
CA VAL A 207 -23.88 0.31 4.55
C VAL A 207 -23.21 0.25 3.18
N HIS A 208 -21.91 0.51 3.11
CA HIS A 208 -21.18 0.53 1.84
C HIS A 208 -20.54 -0.82 1.51
N ALA A 209 -20.13 -1.58 2.53
CA ALA A 209 -19.62 -2.95 2.41
C ALA A 209 -19.60 -3.65 3.78
N ASN A 210 -19.63 -4.98 3.80
CA ASN A 210 -19.22 -5.79 4.95
C ASN A 210 -17.69 -5.90 4.94
N VAL A 211 -17.02 -5.48 6.02
CA VAL A 211 -15.54 -5.42 6.04
C VAL A 211 -14.97 -6.61 6.78
N PHE A 212 -14.03 -7.30 6.13
CA PHE A 212 -13.25 -8.38 6.71
C PHE A 212 -11.81 -7.91 6.90
N VAL A 213 -11.41 -7.72 8.15
CA VAL A 213 -10.02 -7.41 8.49
C VAL A 213 -9.19 -8.70 8.42
N ASN A 214 -8.51 -8.94 7.29
CA ASN A 214 -7.75 -10.16 7.06
C ASN A 214 -6.76 -10.01 5.90
N ASP A 215 -5.80 -10.92 5.83
CA ASP A 215 -5.05 -11.13 4.60
C ASP A 215 -5.99 -11.63 3.49
N ALA A 216 -5.92 -10.99 2.33
CA ALA A 216 -6.79 -11.28 1.19
C ALA A 216 -6.72 -12.74 0.75
N ARG A 217 -5.50 -13.31 0.71
CA ARG A 217 -5.30 -14.69 0.27
C ARG A 217 -5.80 -15.68 1.30
N ILE A 218 -5.64 -15.39 2.59
CA ILE A 218 -6.22 -16.19 3.66
C ILE A 218 -7.76 -16.13 3.62
N PHE A 219 -8.35 -14.96 3.37
CA PHE A 219 -9.80 -14.80 3.23
C PHE A 219 -10.35 -15.63 2.08
N VAL A 220 -9.76 -15.51 0.88
CA VAL A 220 -10.18 -16.25 -0.32
C VAL A 220 -10.16 -17.76 -0.09
N LYS A 221 -9.14 -18.28 0.61
CA LYS A 221 -9.06 -19.72 0.95
C LYS A 221 -10.14 -20.21 1.90
N LYS A 222 -10.74 -19.33 2.69
CA LYS A 222 -11.67 -19.69 3.77
C LYS A 222 -13.12 -19.35 3.47
N THR A 223 -13.37 -18.36 2.61
CA THR A 223 -14.72 -17.93 2.29
C THR A 223 -15.49 -19.05 1.61
N ARG A 224 -16.80 -19.08 1.88
CA ARG A 224 -17.76 -19.95 1.18
C ARG A 224 -18.65 -19.16 0.23
N ASN A 225 -18.52 -17.84 0.23
CA ASN A 225 -19.25 -16.96 -0.66
C ASN A 225 -18.69 -17.09 -2.07
N LYS A 226 -19.55 -16.86 -3.06
CA LYS A 226 -19.15 -16.69 -4.45
C LYS A 226 -19.52 -15.29 -4.91
N TYR A 227 -18.77 -14.78 -5.89
CA TYR A 227 -18.90 -13.40 -6.34
C TYR A 227 -19.05 -13.34 -7.86
N ASP A 228 -19.86 -12.41 -8.33
CA ASP A 228 -19.99 -12.09 -9.75
C ASP A 228 -18.83 -11.22 -10.22
N ILE A 229 -18.33 -10.35 -9.33
CA ILE A 229 -17.22 -9.47 -9.61
C ILE A 229 -16.25 -9.50 -8.43
N ILE A 230 -14.98 -9.74 -8.72
CA ILE A 230 -13.89 -9.53 -7.76
C ILE A 230 -13.06 -8.36 -8.27
N ILE A 231 -12.83 -7.35 -7.43
CA ILE A 231 -11.96 -6.21 -7.74
C ILE A 231 -10.72 -6.33 -6.86
N LEU A 232 -9.56 -6.54 -7.47
CA LEU A 232 -8.27 -6.55 -6.80
C LEU A 232 -7.67 -5.14 -6.88
N ASP A 233 -7.68 -4.46 -5.74
CA ASP A 233 -7.22 -3.09 -5.53
C ASP A 233 -6.37 -3.01 -4.25
N ALA A 234 -5.40 -3.91 -4.12
CA ALA A 234 -4.54 -4.03 -2.95
C ALA A 234 -3.09 -3.67 -3.28
N TYR A 235 -2.60 -2.60 -2.66
CA TYR A 235 -1.24 -2.11 -2.83
C TYR A 235 -0.48 -2.08 -1.50
N LYS A 236 0.83 -2.30 -1.61
CA LYS A 236 1.78 -1.99 -0.55
C LYS A 236 2.85 -1.09 -1.15
N SER A 237 2.88 0.17 -0.70
CA SER A 237 3.70 1.22 -1.31
C SER A 237 3.36 1.35 -2.81
N GLU A 238 4.33 1.16 -3.71
CA GLU A 238 4.17 1.29 -5.16
C GLU A 238 3.68 0.00 -5.86
N PHE A 239 3.56 -1.14 -5.16
CA PHE A 239 3.34 -2.44 -5.80
C PHE A 239 2.25 -3.30 -5.17
N ILE A 240 1.61 -4.13 -6.01
CA ILE A 240 0.74 -5.21 -5.55
C ILE A 240 1.63 -6.32 -4.95
N PRO A 241 1.36 -6.80 -3.72
CA PRO A 241 2.10 -7.91 -3.14
C PRO A 241 2.17 -9.12 -4.09
N TYR A 242 3.38 -9.63 -4.33
CA TYR A 242 3.60 -10.65 -5.39
C TYR A 242 2.71 -11.89 -5.25
N HIS A 243 2.41 -12.30 -4.01
CA HIS A 243 1.59 -13.47 -3.71
C HIS A 243 0.11 -13.30 -4.10
N LEU A 244 -0.30 -12.09 -4.50
CA LEU A 244 -1.61 -11.75 -5.07
C LEU A 244 -1.60 -11.68 -6.60
N LEU A 245 -0.46 -11.95 -7.25
CA LEU A 245 -0.30 -11.93 -8.71
C LEU A 245 0.13 -13.28 -9.29
N THR A 246 0.13 -14.34 -8.47
CA THR A 246 0.54 -15.69 -8.90
C THR A 246 -0.61 -16.43 -9.57
N ARG A 247 -0.26 -17.40 -10.42
CA ARG A 247 -1.23 -18.31 -11.03
C ARG A 247 -2.08 -18.98 -9.96
N GLU A 248 -1.46 -19.48 -8.90
CA GLU A 248 -2.13 -20.20 -7.82
C GLU A 248 -3.17 -19.30 -7.12
N TYR A 249 -2.85 -18.03 -6.89
CA TYR A 249 -3.85 -17.10 -6.34
C TYR A 249 -4.97 -16.78 -7.33
N PHE A 250 -4.66 -16.64 -8.62
CA PHE A 250 -5.70 -16.46 -9.63
C PHE A 250 -6.61 -17.69 -9.77
N GLU A 251 -6.09 -18.90 -9.60
CA GLU A 251 -6.90 -20.14 -9.51
C GLU A 251 -7.81 -20.12 -8.27
N GLU A 252 -7.29 -19.69 -7.11
CA GLU A 252 -8.05 -19.50 -5.87
C GLU A 252 -9.19 -18.48 -6.08
N LEU A 253 -8.93 -17.35 -6.75
CA LEU A 253 -9.94 -16.35 -7.11
C LEU A 253 -10.98 -16.90 -8.10
N SER A 254 -10.54 -17.62 -9.13
CA SER A 254 -11.41 -18.24 -10.12
C SER A 254 -12.40 -19.22 -9.47
N ALA A 255 -11.97 -19.96 -8.44
CA ALA A 255 -12.80 -20.93 -7.73
C ALA A 255 -13.97 -20.30 -6.95
N ILE A 256 -13.83 -19.04 -6.52
CA ILE A 256 -14.88 -18.29 -5.80
C ILE A 256 -15.68 -17.34 -6.71
N LEU A 257 -15.47 -17.38 -8.03
CA LEU A 257 -16.34 -16.69 -8.97
C LEU A 257 -17.62 -17.51 -9.24
N ASN A 258 -18.72 -16.79 -9.43
CA ASN A 258 -19.93 -17.34 -10.04
C ASN A 258 -19.72 -17.61 -11.53
N ASP A 259 -20.63 -18.37 -12.14
CA ASP A 259 -20.63 -18.57 -13.59
C ASP A 259 -20.80 -17.21 -14.31
N GLY A 260 -19.88 -16.89 -15.22
CA GLY A 260 -19.82 -15.57 -15.86
C GLY A 260 -19.25 -14.46 -14.97
N GLY A 261 -18.71 -14.82 -13.80
CA GLY A 261 -18.00 -13.91 -12.93
C GLY A 261 -16.65 -13.46 -13.53
N LEU A 262 -16.19 -12.29 -13.09
CA LEU A 262 -14.97 -11.68 -13.60
C LEU A 262 -14.10 -11.07 -12.50
N LEU A 263 -12.80 -11.13 -12.73
CA LEU A 263 -11.77 -10.44 -11.96
C LEU A 263 -11.42 -9.12 -12.65
N LEU A 264 -11.51 -8.01 -11.92
CA LEU A 264 -10.92 -6.73 -12.28
C LEU A 264 -9.66 -6.52 -11.47
N LEU A 265 -8.57 -6.19 -12.13
CA LEU A 265 -7.30 -5.90 -11.51
C LEU A 265 -6.94 -4.44 -11.81
N ASN A 266 -6.89 -3.62 -10.76
CA ASN A 266 -6.30 -2.29 -10.83
C ASN A 266 -4.78 -2.44 -10.90
N MET A 267 -4.17 -2.04 -12.01
CA MET A 267 -2.73 -2.10 -12.22
C MET A 267 -2.15 -0.68 -12.29
N TYR A 268 -1.20 -0.41 -11.42
CA TYR A 268 -0.35 0.76 -11.43
C TYR A 268 1.10 0.31 -11.57
N ASP A 269 1.80 0.79 -12.60
CA ASP A 269 3.21 0.51 -12.84
C ASP A 269 3.90 1.76 -13.41
N PRO A 270 4.63 2.52 -12.57
CA PRO A 270 5.34 3.72 -13.00
C PRO A 270 6.59 3.38 -13.84
N HIS A 271 6.98 2.11 -13.94
CA HIS A 271 8.16 1.65 -14.67
C HIS A 271 7.84 1.25 -16.11
N ASN A 272 7.05 2.07 -16.81
CA ASN A 272 6.67 1.86 -18.21
C ASN A 272 5.91 0.53 -18.44
N ARG A 273 5.06 0.13 -17.48
CA ARG A 273 4.16 -1.04 -17.57
C ARG A 273 4.88 -2.37 -17.84
N GLN A 274 6.11 -2.50 -17.37
CA GLN A 274 6.91 -3.72 -17.54
C GLN A 274 6.23 -4.94 -16.90
N ILE A 275 5.51 -4.76 -15.79
CA ILE A 275 4.87 -5.87 -15.08
C ILE A 275 3.55 -6.33 -15.70
N ASN A 276 2.88 -5.47 -16.50
CA ASN A 276 1.57 -5.79 -17.06
C ASN A 276 1.59 -7.04 -17.94
N LYS A 277 2.61 -7.19 -18.79
CA LYS A 277 2.70 -8.35 -19.70
C LYS A 277 2.84 -9.68 -18.93
N PRO A 278 3.77 -9.81 -17.96
CA PRO A 278 3.80 -10.96 -17.06
C PRO A 278 2.48 -11.23 -16.35
N VAL A 279 1.84 -10.21 -15.77
CA VAL A 279 0.56 -10.36 -15.06
C VAL A 279 -0.54 -10.87 -15.99
N ILE A 280 -0.69 -10.29 -17.19
CA ILE A 280 -1.69 -10.75 -18.17
C ILE A 280 -1.35 -12.16 -18.65
N LYS A 281 -0.06 -12.51 -18.80
CA LYS A 281 0.34 -13.88 -19.17
C LYS A 281 -0.08 -14.87 -18.10
N THR A 282 0.15 -14.54 -16.83
CA THR A 282 -0.28 -15.35 -15.68
C THR A 282 -1.79 -15.47 -15.63
N LEU A 283 -2.55 -14.38 -15.77
CA LEU A 283 -4.02 -14.41 -15.85
C LEU A 283 -4.53 -15.35 -16.96
N ARG A 284 -3.91 -15.30 -18.14
CA ARG A 284 -4.26 -16.18 -19.29
C ARG A 284 -3.97 -17.65 -19.08
N THR A 285 -3.26 -18.04 -18.02
CA THR A 285 -3.11 -19.46 -17.65
C THR A 285 -4.34 -20.00 -16.89
N VAL A 286 -5.16 -19.11 -16.34
CA VAL A 286 -6.33 -19.45 -15.51
C VAL A 286 -7.64 -19.05 -16.20
N PHE A 287 -7.67 -17.86 -16.78
CA PHE A 287 -8.86 -17.28 -17.43
C PHE A 287 -8.77 -17.41 -18.94
N ASN A 288 -9.87 -17.87 -19.55
CA ASN A 288 -9.92 -18.03 -20.99
C ASN A 288 -10.08 -16.71 -21.75
N ASP A 289 -10.42 -15.60 -21.07
CA ASP A 289 -10.56 -14.28 -21.65
C ASP A 289 -9.99 -13.16 -20.78
N THR A 290 -9.32 -12.21 -21.43
CA THR A 290 -8.60 -11.11 -20.77
C THR A 290 -8.66 -9.87 -21.64
N VAL A 291 -9.07 -8.75 -21.07
CA VAL A 291 -9.19 -7.44 -21.71
C VAL A 291 -8.42 -6.41 -20.90
N LEU A 292 -7.69 -5.52 -21.56
CA LEU A 292 -7.00 -4.40 -20.90
C LEU A 292 -7.64 -3.07 -21.33
N PHE A 293 -7.81 -2.17 -20.38
CA PHE A 293 -8.16 -0.77 -20.60
C PHE A 293 -6.99 0.12 -20.19
N ASP A 294 -6.49 0.90 -21.13
CA ASP A 294 -5.36 1.83 -20.96
C ASP A 294 -5.85 3.20 -20.49
N ILE A 295 -5.75 3.45 -19.18
CA ILE A 295 -6.41 4.58 -18.52
C ILE A 295 -5.50 5.80 -18.54
N LEU A 296 -4.32 5.68 -17.94
CA LEU A 296 -3.26 6.70 -17.82
C LEU A 296 -1.91 6.07 -18.15
N PRO A 297 -0.84 6.84 -18.45
CA PRO A 297 0.47 6.31 -18.84
C PRO A 297 1.04 5.19 -17.94
N ASP A 298 0.70 5.22 -16.66
CA ASP A 298 1.15 4.31 -15.61
C ASP A 298 0.01 3.49 -14.98
N ALA A 299 -1.24 3.62 -15.44
CA ALA A 299 -2.38 2.93 -14.86
C ALA A 299 -3.27 2.23 -15.92
N ASP A 300 -3.64 0.98 -15.63
CA ASP A 300 -4.48 0.13 -16.46
C ASP A 300 -5.51 -0.61 -15.59
N ILE A 301 -6.64 -0.96 -16.20
CA ILE A 301 -7.56 -1.97 -15.64
C ILE A 301 -7.51 -3.20 -16.52
N ILE A 302 -7.20 -4.34 -15.91
CA ILE A 302 -7.27 -5.64 -16.59
C ILE A 302 -8.53 -6.35 -16.11
N VAL A 303 -9.36 -6.77 -17.05
CA VAL A 303 -10.55 -7.60 -16.80
C VAL A 303 -10.24 -9.01 -17.27
N ALA A 304 -10.43 -10.02 -16.41
CA ALA A 304 -10.23 -11.42 -16.73
C ALA A 304 -11.45 -12.24 -16.31
N GLY A 305 -11.83 -13.23 -17.11
CA GLY A 305 -12.99 -14.08 -16.82
C GLY A 305 -13.04 -15.31 -17.71
N ASN A 306 -13.98 -16.20 -17.41
CA ASN A 306 -14.24 -17.40 -18.19
C ASN A 306 -15.51 -17.21 -19.02
N SER A 307 -15.35 -16.67 -20.23
CA SER A 307 -16.47 -16.45 -21.15
C SER A 307 -16.59 -17.60 -22.16
N LYS A 308 -17.81 -17.94 -22.56
CA LYS A 308 -18.06 -18.90 -23.66
C LYS A 308 -17.54 -18.38 -25.01
N HIS A 309 -17.55 -17.07 -25.18
CA HIS A 309 -17.08 -16.39 -26.38
C HIS A 309 -16.11 -15.28 -26.00
N LYS A 310 -15.05 -15.10 -26.80
CA LYS A 310 -14.11 -14.01 -26.61
C LYS A 310 -14.84 -12.66 -26.61
N THR A 311 -14.56 -11.85 -25.61
CA THR A 311 -15.13 -10.50 -25.49
C THR A 311 -14.67 -9.67 -26.67
N THR A 312 -15.63 -9.04 -27.33
CA THR A 312 -15.39 -8.09 -28.42
C THR A 312 -15.85 -6.70 -28.01
N LEU A 313 -15.30 -5.66 -28.65
CA LEU A 313 -15.75 -4.30 -28.42
C LEU A 313 -17.27 -4.14 -28.70
N GLU A 314 -17.80 -4.85 -29.69
CA GLU A 314 -19.24 -4.83 -30.00
C GLU A 314 -20.08 -5.46 -28.87
N SER A 315 -19.66 -6.60 -28.31
CA SER A 315 -20.34 -7.18 -27.15
C SER A 315 -20.31 -6.24 -25.94
N LEU A 316 -19.21 -5.51 -25.72
CA LEU A 316 -19.11 -4.53 -24.65
C LEU A 316 -19.96 -3.29 -24.88
N LYS A 317 -20.13 -2.83 -26.12
CA LYS A 317 -21.06 -1.74 -26.46
C LYS A 317 -22.50 -2.11 -26.13
N ILE A 318 -22.90 -3.36 -26.39
CA ILE A 318 -24.24 -3.87 -26.01
C ILE A 318 -24.40 -3.88 -24.49
N GLY A 319 -23.40 -4.40 -23.77
CA GLY A 319 -23.37 -4.38 -22.30
C GLY A 319 -23.42 -2.95 -21.72
N ALA A 320 -22.64 -2.03 -22.29
CA ALA A 320 -22.64 -0.62 -21.91
C ALA A 320 -24.01 0.06 -22.14
N GLY A 321 -24.72 -0.30 -23.22
CA GLY A 321 -26.10 0.14 -23.43
C GLY A 321 -27.04 -0.34 -22.31
N THR A 322 -26.85 -1.57 -21.84
CA THR A 322 -27.61 -2.12 -20.70
C THR A 322 -27.28 -1.37 -19.42
N VAL A 323 -26.00 -1.09 -19.16
CA VAL A 323 -25.53 -0.29 -18.01
C VAL A 323 -26.10 1.13 -18.04
N LYS A 324 -26.11 1.78 -19.20
CA LYS A 324 -26.70 3.11 -19.38
C LYS A 324 -28.19 3.10 -19.07
N ASN A 325 -28.93 2.10 -19.55
CA ASN A 325 -30.36 1.98 -19.30
C ASN A 325 -30.68 1.64 -17.82
N LYS A 326 -29.86 0.79 -17.19
CA LYS A 326 -30.10 0.31 -15.82
C LYS A 326 -29.64 1.29 -14.75
N TYR A 327 -28.47 1.91 -14.94
CA TYR A 327 -27.81 2.74 -13.92
C TYR A 327 -27.60 4.21 -14.35
N GLY A 328 -27.98 4.58 -15.57
CA GLY A 328 -27.75 5.94 -16.09
C GLY A 328 -26.29 6.27 -16.39
N LEU A 329 -25.40 5.27 -16.39
CA LEU A 329 -23.96 5.46 -16.57
C LEU A 329 -23.56 5.32 -18.05
N ASP A 330 -22.96 6.37 -18.61
CA ASP A 330 -22.39 6.30 -19.96
C ASP A 330 -20.94 5.81 -19.93
N LEU A 331 -20.71 4.62 -20.51
CA LEU A 331 -19.40 3.98 -20.59
C LEU A 331 -18.75 4.13 -21.96
N GLY A 332 -19.39 4.81 -22.92
CA GLY A 332 -18.99 4.84 -24.32
C GLY A 332 -17.55 5.31 -24.53
N GLU A 333 -17.15 6.42 -23.91
CA GLU A 333 -15.78 6.94 -24.03
C GLU A 333 -14.74 6.02 -23.39
N LYS A 334 -15.08 5.35 -22.29
CA LYS A 334 -14.18 4.45 -21.56
C LYS A 334 -13.87 3.20 -22.38
N LEU A 335 -14.81 2.73 -23.19
CA LEU A 335 -14.59 1.61 -24.11
C LEU A 335 -13.54 1.91 -25.18
N ASN A 336 -13.28 3.17 -25.51
CA ASN A 336 -12.22 3.54 -26.47
C ASN A 336 -10.81 3.28 -25.94
N LYS A 337 -10.66 3.06 -24.62
CA LYS A 337 -9.38 2.68 -23.99
C LYS A 337 -9.07 1.19 -24.09
N TRP A 338 -9.98 0.40 -24.66
CA TRP A 338 -9.79 -1.01 -24.90
C TRP A 338 -8.52 -1.28 -25.73
N LYS A 339 -7.68 -2.20 -25.26
CA LYS A 339 -6.48 -2.66 -25.97
C LYS A 339 -6.36 -4.17 -25.98
N ALA A 340 -6.10 -4.71 -27.17
CA ALA A 340 -5.63 -6.08 -27.33
C ALA A 340 -4.15 -6.17 -26.97
N VAL A 341 -3.81 -7.01 -26.00
CA VAL A 341 -2.42 -7.21 -25.56
C VAL A 341 -1.82 -8.46 -26.20
N ARG A 342 -0.76 -8.26 -26.99
CA ARG A 342 0.08 -9.33 -27.53
C ARG A 342 1.17 -9.70 -26.52
N ILE A 343 1.31 -10.99 -26.24
CA ILE A 343 2.26 -11.52 -25.25
C ILE A 343 3.25 -12.42 -25.96
N GLY A 344 4.54 -12.13 -25.79
CA GLY A 344 5.63 -12.96 -26.32
C GLY A 344 5.82 -14.25 -25.53
N LYS A 345 6.50 -15.24 -26.14
CA LYS A 345 6.76 -16.53 -25.49
C LYS A 345 7.66 -16.38 -24.26
N ASP A 346 8.62 -15.47 -24.28
CA ASP A 346 9.66 -15.31 -23.25
C ASP A 346 9.22 -14.54 -22.00
N ILE A 347 7.99 -14.02 -21.99
CA ILE A 347 7.44 -13.34 -20.81
C ILE A 347 7.26 -14.36 -19.66
N PRO A 348 7.71 -14.10 -18.43
CA PRO A 348 7.54 -15.05 -17.33
C PRO A 348 6.07 -15.20 -16.90
N ILE A 349 5.77 -16.32 -16.27
CA ILE A 349 4.52 -16.56 -15.53
C ILE A 349 4.88 -16.47 -14.05
N PHE A 350 4.06 -15.77 -13.26
CA PHE A 350 4.26 -15.68 -11.82
C PHE A 350 3.61 -16.87 -11.15
N THR A 351 4.37 -17.53 -10.28
CA THR A 351 3.93 -18.65 -9.46
C THR A 351 4.37 -18.40 -8.03
N ASP A 352 3.78 -19.10 -7.07
CA ASP A 352 4.19 -18.97 -5.66
C ASP A 352 5.70 -19.23 -5.46
N ASP A 353 6.27 -20.16 -6.24
CA ASP A 353 7.70 -20.49 -6.25
C ASP A 353 8.56 -19.53 -7.10
N TYR A 354 7.96 -18.59 -7.83
CA TYR A 354 8.65 -17.65 -8.72
C TYR A 354 8.18 -16.22 -8.49
N SER A 355 8.82 -15.57 -7.50
CA SER A 355 8.63 -14.15 -7.23
C SER A 355 9.38 -13.28 -8.25
N PRO A 356 8.75 -12.26 -8.84
CA PRO A 356 9.38 -11.38 -9.83
C PRO A 356 10.26 -10.28 -9.18
N GLY A 357 11.13 -10.66 -8.24
CA GLY A 357 11.98 -9.71 -7.51
C GLY A 357 12.83 -8.82 -8.43
N SER A 358 13.20 -9.29 -9.62
CA SER A 358 13.93 -8.51 -10.62
C SER A 358 13.08 -7.49 -11.40
N LEU A 359 11.76 -7.68 -11.48
CA LEU A 359 10.84 -6.76 -12.17
C LEU A 359 10.41 -5.61 -11.27
N TYR A 360 10.39 -5.83 -9.95
CA TYR A 360 10.16 -4.79 -8.95
C TYR A 360 11.43 -3.99 -8.58
N GLY A 361 12.61 -4.49 -8.98
CA GLY A 361 13.91 -4.04 -8.49
C GLY A 361 14.83 -3.35 -9.51
N SER A 362 14.36 -3.01 -10.72
CA SER A 362 15.18 -2.24 -11.66
C SER A 362 15.14 -0.73 -11.34
N THR A 363 15.48 -0.38 -10.12
CA THR A 363 16.08 0.93 -9.83
C THR A 363 17.55 0.81 -10.24
N GLY A 364 17.98 1.65 -11.18
CA GLY A 364 19.37 1.68 -11.67
C GLY A 364 20.40 2.00 -10.59
#